data_AF-A0A1G0HDX2-F1
#
_entry.id   AF-A0A1G0HDX2-F1
#
_cell.length_a   1.000
_cell.length_b   1.000
_cell.length_c   1.000
_cell.angle_alpha   90.00
_cell.angle_beta   90.00
_cell.angle_gamma   90.00
#
_symmetry.space_group_name_H-M   'P 1'
#
loop_
_entity.id
_entity.type
_entity.pdbx_description
1 polymer ?
#
loop_
_entity_poly.entity_id
_entity_poly.type
_entity_poly.pdbx_seq_one_letter_code
_entity_poly.pdbx_strand_id
1 'polypeptide(L)'
;MRTSITHKELLGTVHHDLKARYREFFESKLATSLLQQLNYFLSVEKITASIINLINKNKTSLLETMTHNSKIIDELREPYFGSLYKANELPSPEQVLKDMLLILNNKKSDPNIVMQIHCIFSYRIYNTLGIKIELSKSESLKNTLLPDSLFNSTNRKRVEKEAKPTNQLGFAQNPVFSKMIGQSEKIHFRAIDRFQPQNSSNFFKAAAEKNSPVICGASGHTSSLLLGASLYGNLSSTEELMEYSLACFAFLAAGGNHSFHEVMVVANTIGVHYEAGKYSNSIPLSVKTTEVYQNFCAQFPEFLDDGAQQTLKIA
;
A
#
# COMPACT_ATOMS: atom_id res chain seq x y z
N MET A 1 5.94 -38.95 22.20
CA MET A 1 6.16 -39.41 20.81
C MET A 1 6.79 -38.28 20.02
N ARG A 2 8.07 -38.38 19.63
CA ARG A 2 8.68 -37.46 18.65
C ARG A 2 8.43 -38.08 17.27
N THR A 3 7.48 -37.53 16.52
CA THR A 3 7.29 -37.86 15.11
C THR A 3 8.53 -37.41 14.34
N SER A 4 9.29 -38.37 13.80
CA SER A 4 10.43 -38.11 12.92
C SER A 4 9.89 -37.63 11.58
N ILE A 5 10.15 -36.36 11.23
CA ILE A 5 9.85 -35.81 9.90
C ILE A 5 10.79 -36.49 8.90
N THR A 6 10.23 -37.03 7.82
CA THR A 6 11.02 -37.68 6.77
C THR A 6 11.78 -36.64 5.93
N HIS A 7 12.91 -37.04 5.33
CA HIS A 7 13.71 -36.13 4.48
C HIS A 7 12.89 -35.52 3.32
N LYS A 8 11.94 -36.30 2.77
CA LYS A 8 11.04 -35.86 1.69
C LYS A 8 10.04 -34.80 2.17
N GLU A 9 9.50 -34.95 3.39
CA GLU A 9 8.64 -33.95 4.01
C GLU A 9 9.41 -32.66 4.30
N LEU A 10 10.65 -32.77 4.81
CA LEU A 10 11.53 -31.63 5.07
C LEU A 10 11.89 -30.85 3.79
N LEU A 11 12.17 -31.56 2.69
CA LEU A 11 12.43 -30.92 1.39
C LEU A 11 11.18 -30.23 0.83
N GLY A 12 10.01 -30.85 1.01
CA GLY A 12 8.73 -30.26 0.62
C GLY A 12 8.42 -28.95 1.37
N THR A 13 8.68 -28.91 2.68
CA THR A 13 8.48 -27.70 3.49
C THR A 13 9.45 -26.59 3.11
N VAL A 14 10.73 -26.91 2.89
CA VAL A 14 11.75 -25.92 2.49
C VAL A 14 11.43 -25.30 1.13
N HIS A 15 10.96 -26.11 0.17
CA HIS A 15 10.57 -25.62 -1.15
C HIS A 15 9.33 -24.72 -1.11
N HIS A 16 8.34 -25.09 -0.29
CA HIS A 16 7.14 -24.27 -0.09
C HIS A 16 7.48 -22.92 0.54
N ASP A 17 8.30 -22.93 1.60
CA ASP A 17 8.77 -21.73 2.27
C ASP A 17 9.55 -20.82 1.31
N LEU A 18 10.47 -21.38 0.53
CA LEU A 18 11.26 -20.60 -0.42
C LEU A 18 10.38 -19.94 -1.49
N LYS A 19 9.37 -20.63 -2.01
CA LYS A 19 8.40 -20.06 -2.96
C LYS A 19 7.62 -18.91 -2.35
N ALA A 20 7.15 -19.06 -1.11
CA ALA A 20 6.46 -17.99 -0.40
C ALA A 20 7.38 -16.77 -0.20
N ARG A 21 8.62 -16.99 0.24
CA ARG A 21 9.62 -15.93 0.41
C ARG A 21 9.99 -15.25 -0.92
N TYR A 22 10.03 -16.00 -2.02
CA TYR A 22 10.32 -15.45 -3.34
C TYR A 22 9.18 -14.56 -3.85
N ARG A 23 7.92 -14.90 -3.54
CA ARG A 23 6.78 -14.02 -3.84
C ARG A 23 6.80 -12.72 -3.04
N GLU A 24 7.16 -12.78 -1.74
CA GLU A 24 7.37 -11.56 -0.94
C GLU A 24 8.46 -10.65 -1.53
N PHE A 25 9.54 -11.26 -2.03
CA PHE A 25 10.61 -10.55 -2.71
C PHE A 25 10.12 -9.88 -3.99
N PHE A 26 9.40 -10.63 -4.84
CA PHE A 26 8.79 -10.10 -6.05
C PHE A 26 7.88 -8.90 -5.76
N GLU A 27 6.92 -9.04 -4.84
CA GLU A 27 5.98 -7.95 -4.52
C GLU A 27 6.71 -6.73 -3.95
N SER A 28 7.69 -6.95 -3.07
CA SER A 28 8.51 -5.87 -2.53
C SER A 28 9.29 -5.15 -3.63
N LYS A 29 9.87 -5.90 -4.57
CA LYS A 29 10.59 -5.34 -5.71
C LYS A 29 9.68 -4.53 -6.62
N LEU A 30 8.54 -5.12 -7.01
CA LEU A 30 7.55 -4.46 -7.84
C LEU A 30 7.11 -3.14 -7.20
N ALA A 31 6.77 -3.16 -5.91
CA ALA A 31 6.39 -1.98 -5.17
C ALA A 31 7.48 -0.89 -5.20
N THR A 32 8.72 -1.24 -4.87
CA THR A 32 9.83 -0.26 -4.84
C THR A 32 10.15 0.34 -6.21
N SER A 33 9.99 -0.43 -7.30
CA SER A 33 10.26 0.06 -8.65
C SER A 33 9.12 0.92 -9.19
N LEU A 34 7.86 0.55 -8.91
CA LEU A 34 6.70 1.38 -9.25
C LEU A 34 6.69 2.69 -8.47
N LEU A 35 7.09 2.65 -7.21
CA LEU A 35 7.13 3.81 -6.32
C LEU A 35 7.93 4.97 -6.92
N GLN A 36 9.06 4.67 -7.58
CA GLN A 36 9.91 5.66 -8.24
C GLN A 36 9.26 6.37 -9.43
N GLN A 37 8.14 5.85 -9.94
CA GLN A 37 7.45 6.34 -11.13
C GLN A 37 6.07 6.94 -10.84
N LEU A 38 5.61 6.94 -9.57
CA LEU A 38 4.23 7.32 -9.24
C LEU A 38 3.86 8.75 -9.61
N ASN A 39 4.81 9.68 -9.61
CA ASN A 39 4.52 11.07 -10.01
C ASN A 39 4.14 11.22 -11.48
N TYR A 40 4.33 10.17 -12.29
CA TYR A 40 3.93 10.12 -13.69
C TYR A 40 2.60 9.39 -13.92
N PHE A 41 1.98 8.84 -12.85
CA PHE A 41 0.66 8.24 -12.94
C PHE A 41 -0.39 9.35 -13.03
N LEU A 42 -1.22 9.30 -14.07
CA LEU A 42 -2.26 10.30 -14.30
C LEU A 42 -3.25 10.39 -13.13
N SER A 43 -3.60 9.25 -12.56
CA SER A 43 -4.49 9.14 -11.40
C SER A 43 -3.92 9.79 -10.13
N VAL A 44 -2.60 9.64 -9.89
CA VAL A 44 -1.89 10.34 -8.79
C VAL A 44 -1.91 11.83 -9.05
N GLU A 45 -1.60 12.29 -10.28
CA GLU A 45 -1.64 13.70 -10.66
C GLU A 45 -3.04 14.33 -10.43
N LYS A 46 -4.11 13.66 -10.85
CA LYS A 46 -5.49 14.14 -10.65
C LYS A 46 -5.85 14.28 -9.17
N ILE A 47 -5.46 13.31 -8.36
CA ILE A 47 -5.73 13.33 -6.91
C ILE A 47 -4.90 14.40 -6.23
N THR A 48 -3.61 14.53 -6.57
CA THR A 48 -2.74 15.61 -6.09
C THR A 48 -3.33 16.98 -6.41
N ALA A 49 -3.76 17.22 -7.66
CA ALA A 49 -4.38 18.47 -8.08
C ALA A 49 -5.67 18.78 -7.28
N SER A 50 -6.47 17.75 -7.02
CA SER A 50 -7.71 17.87 -6.24
C SER A 50 -7.43 18.21 -4.78
N ILE A 51 -6.41 17.59 -4.17
CA ILE A 51 -5.95 17.91 -2.81
C ILE A 51 -5.46 19.36 -2.74
N ILE A 52 -4.62 19.81 -3.69
CA ILE A 52 -4.15 21.20 -3.76
C ILE A 52 -5.32 22.18 -3.81
N ASN A 53 -6.31 21.91 -4.67
CA ASN A 53 -7.51 22.75 -4.80
C ASN A 53 -8.29 22.82 -3.49
N LEU A 54 -8.48 21.69 -2.81
CA LEU A 54 -9.19 21.62 -1.53
C LEU A 54 -8.43 22.35 -0.41
N ILE A 55 -7.10 22.20 -0.35
CA ILE A 55 -6.25 22.93 0.59
C ILE A 55 -6.41 24.45 0.37
N ASN A 56 -6.26 24.91 -0.88
CA ASN A 56 -6.33 26.33 -1.21
C ASN A 56 -7.70 26.94 -0.90
N LYS A 57 -8.79 26.20 -1.14
CA LYS A 57 -10.16 26.67 -0.85
C LYS A 57 -10.50 26.72 0.64
N ASN A 58 -9.86 25.89 1.47
CA ASN A 58 -10.25 25.68 2.87
C ASN A 58 -9.15 26.03 3.87
N LYS A 59 -8.15 26.83 3.46
CA LYS A 59 -6.91 27.09 4.23
C LYS A 59 -7.13 27.36 5.72
N THR A 60 -8.07 28.24 6.08
CA THR A 60 -8.37 28.59 7.48
C THR A 60 -8.86 27.38 8.29
N SER A 61 -9.81 26.61 7.74
CA SER A 61 -10.35 25.40 8.39
C SER A 61 -9.29 24.29 8.51
N LEU A 62 -8.38 24.17 7.53
CA LEU A 62 -7.25 23.25 7.63
C LEU A 62 -6.28 23.63 8.75
N LEU A 63 -5.93 24.92 8.87
CA LEU A 63 -5.04 25.40 9.94
C LEU A 63 -5.65 25.16 11.32
N GLU A 64 -6.94 25.40 11.47
CA GLU A 64 -7.68 25.07 12.68
C GLU A 64 -7.65 23.56 12.96
N THR A 65 -7.90 22.74 11.95
CA THR A 65 -7.83 21.27 12.08
C THR A 65 -6.45 20.81 12.52
N MET A 66 -5.39 21.33 11.90
CA MET A 66 -3.99 20.97 12.21
C MET A 66 -3.57 21.44 13.61
N THR A 67 -4.09 22.57 14.07
CA THR A 67 -3.87 23.07 15.44
C THR A 67 -4.48 22.13 16.49
N HIS A 68 -5.67 21.60 16.22
CA HIS A 68 -6.40 20.75 17.19
C HIS A 68 -6.10 19.25 17.06
N ASN A 69 -5.49 18.81 15.96
CA ASN A 69 -5.18 17.41 15.70
C ASN A 69 -3.69 17.21 15.45
N SER A 70 -2.94 17.05 16.55
CA SER A 70 -1.48 16.83 16.49
C SER A 70 -1.07 15.61 15.66
N LYS A 71 -1.96 14.61 15.52
CA LYS A 71 -1.69 13.40 14.75
C LYS A 71 -1.39 13.68 13.27
N ILE A 72 -1.91 14.77 12.71
CA ILE A 72 -1.59 15.19 11.33
C ILE A 72 -0.10 15.47 11.21
N ILE A 73 0.46 16.20 12.18
CA ILE A 73 1.87 16.54 12.20
C ILE A 73 2.69 15.30 12.59
N ASP A 74 2.27 14.55 13.61
CA ASP A 74 2.98 13.35 14.07
C ASP A 74 3.16 12.30 12.95
N GLU A 75 2.13 12.09 12.13
CA GLU A 75 2.19 11.15 11.00
C GLU A 75 3.03 11.67 9.81
N LEU A 76 3.36 12.97 9.77
CA LEU A 76 4.32 13.54 8.82
C LEU A 76 5.77 13.47 9.32
N ARG A 77 6.03 12.95 10.52
CA ARG A 77 7.38 12.83 11.08
C ARG A 77 7.88 11.40 11.02
N GLU A 78 9.20 11.23 11.08
CA GLU A 78 9.76 9.91 11.37
C GLU A 78 9.16 9.35 12.68
N PRO A 79 8.91 8.04 12.75
CA PRO A 79 9.29 6.99 11.80
C PRO A 79 8.13 6.52 10.90
N TYR A 80 7.28 7.41 10.39
CA TYR A 80 6.31 7.04 9.35
C TYR A 80 7.00 6.94 7.98
N PHE A 81 6.63 5.93 7.18
CA PHE A 81 7.13 5.81 5.81
C PHE A 81 6.59 6.96 4.95
N GLY A 82 7.47 7.61 4.18
CA GLY A 82 7.13 8.86 3.48
C GLY A 82 7.03 10.08 4.40
N SER A 83 7.65 10.05 5.58
CA SER A 83 7.72 11.21 6.46
C SER A 83 8.30 12.44 5.75
N LEU A 84 7.72 13.59 6.04
CA LEU A 84 8.18 14.88 5.59
C LEU A 84 9.32 15.39 6.49
N TYR A 85 9.15 15.27 7.81
CA TYR A 85 10.08 15.80 8.81
C TYR A 85 10.78 14.70 9.60
N LYS A 86 11.90 15.05 10.23
CA LYS A 86 12.60 14.22 11.23
C LYS A 86 11.81 14.16 12.53
N ALA A 87 12.11 13.15 13.35
CA ALA A 87 11.39 12.91 14.60
C ALA A 87 11.42 14.10 15.59
N ASN A 88 12.52 14.86 15.62
CA ASN A 88 12.72 15.98 16.54
C ASN A 88 12.24 17.33 15.99
N GLU A 89 11.80 17.40 14.73
CA GLU A 89 11.26 18.62 14.16
C GLU A 89 9.82 18.84 14.66
N LEU A 90 9.49 20.09 14.97
CA LEU A 90 8.18 20.53 15.46
C LEU A 90 7.68 21.71 14.61
N PRO A 91 7.32 21.46 13.35
CA PRO A 91 6.83 22.53 12.47
C PRO A 91 5.48 23.06 12.96
N SER A 92 5.24 24.35 12.77
CA SER A 92 3.91 24.92 13.03
C SER A 92 2.90 24.43 11.97
N PRO A 93 1.59 24.43 12.27
CA PRO A 93 0.55 24.13 11.29
C PRO A 93 0.68 24.90 9.96
N GLU A 94 1.07 26.18 10.01
CA GLU A 94 1.29 27.01 8.82
C GLU A 94 2.46 26.52 7.98
N GLN A 95 3.55 26.12 8.65
CA GLN A 95 4.72 25.56 7.99
C GLN A 95 4.38 24.21 7.34
N VAL A 96 3.64 23.35 8.05
CA VAL A 96 3.14 22.07 7.50
C VAL A 96 2.31 22.28 6.25
N LEU A 97 1.34 23.20 6.29
CA LEU A 97 0.49 23.46 5.14
C LEU A 97 1.27 24.01 3.94
N LYS A 98 2.23 24.90 4.20
CA LYS A 98 3.12 25.46 3.17
C LYS A 98 3.97 24.36 2.53
N ASP A 99 4.56 23.48 3.32
CA ASP A 99 5.43 22.41 2.81
C ASP A 99 4.64 21.35 2.05
N MET A 100 3.45 20.98 2.54
CA MET A 100 2.53 20.09 1.80
C MET A 100 2.24 20.66 0.41
N LEU A 101 1.88 21.94 0.31
CA LEU A 101 1.63 22.58 -0.99
C LEU A 101 2.88 22.63 -1.87
N LEU A 102 4.05 22.94 -1.30
CA LEU A 102 5.31 22.97 -2.05
C LEU A 102 5.61 21.60 -2.68
N ILE A 103 5.43 20.53 -1.91
CA ILE A 103 5.66 19.15 -2.35
C ILE A 103 4.68 18.74 -3.43
N LEU A 104 3.38 18.95 -3.17
CA LEU A 104 2.33 18.55 -4.10
C LEU A 104 2.40 19.31 -5.44
N ASN A 105 2.85 20.57 -5.44
CA ASN A 105 3.02 21.35 -6.68
C ASN A 105 4.29 21.01 -7.47
N ASN A 106 5.21 20.21 -6.92
CA ASN A 106 6.46 19.85 -7.58
C ASN A 106 6.43 18.38 -8.05
N LYS A 107 6.36 18.16 -9.38
CA LYS A 107 6.37 16.81 -9.99
C LYS A 107 7.65 16.01 -9.70
N LYS A 108 8.74 16.66 -9.24
CA LYS A 108 10.00 15.99 -8.87
C LYS A 108 10.10 15.65 -7.37
N SER A 109 9.08 15.96 -6.58
CA SER A 109 9.05 15.61 -5.16
C SER A 109 9.16 14.10 -4.95
N ASP A 110 9.66 13.67 -3.80
CA ASP A 110 9.68 12.24 -3.47
C ASP A 110 8.23 11.67 -3.45
N PRO A 111 7.92 10.69 -4.31
CA PRO A 111 6.59 10.08 -4.39
C PRO A 111 6.15 9.44 -3.06
N ASN A 112 7.07 9.03 -2.19
CA ASN A 112 6.74 8.56 -0.85
C ASN A 112 6.04 9.63 -0.02
N ILE A 113 6.58 10.85 -0.07
CA ILE A 113 6.05 11.98 0.69
C ILE A 113 4.72 12.43 0.10
N VAL A 114 4.59 12.44 -1.23
CA VAL A 114 3.32 12.74 -1.93
C VAL A 114 2.22 11.77 -1.48
N MET A 115 2.49 10.47 -1.47
CA MET A 115 1.52 9.47 -1.04
C MET A 115 1.23 9.51 0.47
N GLN A 116 2.21 9.87 1.30
CA GLN A 116 1.95 10.09 2.73
C GLN A 116 1.04 11.31 2.95
N ILE A 117 1.21 12.37 2.18
CA ILE A 117 0.29 13.51 2.17
C ILE A 117 -1.10 13.08 1.71
N HIS A 118 -1.23 12.24 0.67
CA HIS A 118 -2.52 11.70 0.24
C HIS A 118 -3.21 10.90 1.36
N CYS A 119 -2.45 10.09 2.09
CA CYS A 119 -2.95 9.29 3.21
C CYS A 119 -3.49 10.16 4.34
N ILE A 120 -2.68 11.12 4.80
CA ILE A 120 -3.05 12.04 5.88
C ILE A 120 -4.23 12.93 5.45
N PHE A 121 -4.21 13.42 4.22
CA PHE A 121 -5.30 14.24 3.71
C PHE A 121 -6.62 13.45 3.70
N SER A 122 -6.62 12.24 3.15
CA SER A 122 -7.82 11.40 3.06
C SER A 122 -8.36 11.00 4.44
N TYR A 123 -7.48 10.62 5.36
CA TYR A 123 -7.87 9.99 6.62
C TYR A 123 -8.05 10.97 7.78
N ARG A 124 -7.29 12.07 7.82
CA ARG A 124 -7.26 13.02 8.94
C ARG A 124 -7.87 14.37 8.63
N ILE A 125 -7.81 14.82 7.37
CA ILE A 125 -8.17 16.21 7.00
C ILE A 125 -9.52 16.26 6.29
N TYR A 126 -9.75 15.42 5.29
CA TYR A 126 -10.87 15.62 4.36
C TYR A 126 -12.24 15.71 5.05
N ASN A 127 -12.50 14.85 6.04
CA ASN A 127 -13.76 14.83 6.78
C ASN A 127 -13.97 16.07 7.68
N THR A 128 -12.92 16.85 7.97
CA THR A 128 -13.03 18.05 8.80
C THR A 128 -13.36 19.31 8.00
N LEU A 129 -13.27 19.24 6.66
CA LEU A 129 -13.48 20.39 5.78
C LEU A 129 -14.94 20.86 5.69
N GLY A 130 -15.87 20.19 6.38
CA GLY A 130 -17.29 20.54 6.38
C GLY A 130 -17.94 20.51 4.99
N ILE A 131 -17.32 19.81 4.02
CA ILE A 131 -17.82 19.71 2.66
C ILE A 131 -19.11 18.90 2.71
N LYS A 132 -20.23 19.53 2.32
CA LYS A 132 -21.52 18.87 2.15
C LYS A 132 -21.45 17.93 0.95
N ILE A 133 -20.84 16.77 1.15
CA ILE A 133 -21.07 15.60 0.31
C ILE A 133 -22.45 15.10 0.70
N GLU A 134 -23.22 14.57 -0.26
CA GLU A 134 -24.37 13.74 0.10
C GLU A 134 -23.91 12.66 1.06
N LEU A 135 -24.29 12.79 2.34
CA LEU A 135 -23.86 11.89 3.42
C LEU A 135 -24.14 10.42 3.05
N SER A 136 -25.25 10.18 2.37
CA SER A 136 -25.64 8.88 1.79
C SER A 136 -24.61 8.32 0.82
N LYS A 137 -24.05 9.13 -0.09
CA LYS A 137 -23.03 8.71 -1.05
C LYS A 137 -21.72 8.37 -0.34
N SER A 138 -21.30 9.21 0.60
CA SER A 138 -20.08 8.97 1.38
C SER A 138 -20.17 7.71 2.23
N GLU A 139 -21.31 7.48 2.87
CA GLU A 139 -21.55 6.31 3.71
C GLU A 139 -21.65 5.02 2.88
N SER A 140 -22.35 5.07 1.74
CA SER A 140 -22.43 3.95 0.80
C SER A 140 -21.04 3.53 0.28
N LEU A 141 -20.21 4.50 -0.13
CA LEU A 141 -18.84 4.21 -0.56
C LEU A 141 -17.98 3.65 0.58
N LYS A 142 -18.12 4.20 1.79
CA LYS A 142 -17.40 3.70 2.96
C LYS A 142 -17.77 2.25 3.27
N ASN A 143 -19.06 1.91 3.23
CA ASN A 143 -19.54 0.53 3.46
C ASN A 143 -19.07 -0.43 2.36
N THR A 144 -18.92 0.06 1.13
CA THR A 144 -18.37 -0.72 0.02
C THR A 144 -16.87 -1.00 0.21
N LEU A 145 -16.10 0.00 0.65
CA LEU A 145 -14.64 -0.10 0.84
C LEU A 145 -14.20 -0.72 2.18
N LEU A 146 -15.10 -0.77 3.16
CA LEU A 146 -14.88 -1.38 4.47
C LEU A 146 -15.96 -2.44 4.76
N PRO A 147 -16.14 -3.46 3.90
CA PRO A 147 -17.18 -4.44 4.11
C PRO A 147 -16.82 -5.35 5.28
N ASP A 148 -17.82 -5.80 6.03
CA ASP A 148 -17.63 -6.72 7.17
C ASP A 148 -16.93 -8.02 6.76
N SER A 149 -17.14 -8.46 5.52
CA SER A 149 -16.48 -9.63 4.93
C SER A 149 -14.95 -9.53 4.91
N LEU A 150 -14.38 -8.32 4.99
CA LEU A 150 -12.93 -8.09 5.07
C LEU A 150 -12.49 -7.57 6.44
N PHE A 151 -13.27 -6.69 7.07
CA PHE A 151 -12.80 -5.88 8.21
C PHE A 151 -13.35 -6.29 9.57
N ASN A 152 -14.28 -7.25 9.65
CA ASN A 152 -14.78 -7.70 10.93
C ASN A 152 -13.69 -8.42 11.77
N SER A 153 -13.95 -8.56 13.07
CA SER A 153 -13.01 -9.15 14.03
C SER A 153 -12.68 -10.62 13.78
N THR A 154 -13.51 -11.36 13.02
CA THR A 154 -13.23 -12.75 12.64
C THR A 154 -12.31 -12.85 11.43
N ASN A 155 -12.39 -11.86 10.54
CA ASN A 155 -11.65 -11.81 9.29
C ASN A 155 -10.29 -11.16 9.46
N ARG A 156 -10.14 -10.15 10.32
CA ARG A 156 -8.88 -9.39 10.46
C ARG A 156 -8.26 -9.53 11.86
N LYS A 157 -7.60 -10.67 12.11
CA LYS A 157 -6.90 -10.94 13.38
C LYS A 157 -5.39 -10.95 13.24
N ARG A 158 -4.70 -10.33 14.19
CA ARG A 158 -3.23 -10.26 14.26
C ARG A 158 -2.75 -10.20 15.69
N VAL A 159 -1.49 -10.59 15.90
CA VAL A 159 -0.75 -10.39 17.14
C VAL A 159 0.21 -9.24 16.95
N GLU A 160 0.24 -8.30 17.89
CA GLU A 160 1.22 -7.22 17.91
C GLU A 160 2.52 -7.67 18.60
N LYS A 161 3.63 -7.19 18.09
CA LYS A 161 4.99 -7.39 18.60
C LYS A 161 5.67 -6.03 18.71
N GLU A 162 6.67 -5.95 19.58
CA GLU A 162 7.55 -4.80 19.62
C GLU A 162 8.37 -4.74 18.32
N ALA A 163 8.26 -3.62 17.61
CA ALA A 163 8.99 -3.36 16.38
C ALA A 163 10.02 -2.25 16.61
N LYS A 164 11.12 -2.29 15.86
CA LYS A 164 12.13 -1.23 15.82
C LYS A 164 12.07 -0.51 14.47
N PRO A 165 12.33 0.80 14.42
CA PRO A 165 12.42 1.50 13.14
C PRO A 165 13.61 0.96 12.34
N THR A 166 13.46 0.96 11.01
CA THR A 166 14.43 0.40 10.07
C THR A 166 14.49 1.28 8.82
N ASN A 167 15.57 1.15 8.04
CA ASN A 167 15.65 1.72 6.70
C ASN A 167 15.31 0.70 5.61
N GLN A 168 15.05 -0.56 5.95
CA GLN A 168 14.78 -1.60 4.96
C GLN A 168 13.48 -1.31 4.20
N LEU A 169 13.52 -1.36 2.87
CA LEU A 169 12.33 -1.31 2.04
C LEU A 169 11.69 -2.69 1.87
N GLY A 170 10.39 -2.70 1.59
CA GLY A 170 9.62 -3.90 1.34
C GLY A 170 9.38 -4.73 2.59
N PHE A 171 8.84 -5.93 2.36
CA PHE A 171 8.47 -6.87 3.41
C PHE A 171 9.05 -8.28 3.22
N ALA A 172 10.01 -8.46 2.30
CA ALA A 172 10.67 -9.76 2.16
C ALA A 172 11.42 -10.13 3.44
N GLN A 173 11.09 -11.32 3.96
CA GLN A 173 11.64 -11.81 5.23
C GLN A 173 12.91 -12.65 5.05
N ASN A 174 13.15 -13.19 3.85
CA ASN A 174 14.37 -13.94 3.58
C ASN A 174 15.59 -12.99 3.62
N PRO A 175 16.66 -13.31 4.39
CA PRO A 175 17.81 -12.42 4.57
C PRO A 175 18.60 -12.06 3.30
N VAL A 176 18.54 -12.89 2.26
CA VAL A 176 19.19 -12.62 0.97
C VAL A 176 18.31 -11.68 0.15
N PHE A 177 17.03 -12.04 0.01
CA PHE A 177 16.07 -11.24 -0.76
C PHE A 177 15.84 -9.85 -0.16
N SER A 178 15.82 -9.73 1.17
CA SER A 178 15.69 -8.44 1.86
C SER A 178 16.80 -7.46 1.48
N LYS A 179 18.05 -7.93 1.43
CA LYS A 179 19.21 -7.13 1.04
C LYS A 179 19.16 -6.70 -0.43
N MET A 180 18.50 -7.48 -1.27
CA MET A 180 18.38 -7.18 -2.68
C MET A 180 17.35 -6.09 -2.99
N ILE A 181 16.37 -5.81 -2.12
CA ILE A 181 15.29 -4.84 -2.39
C ILE A 181 15.81 -3.40 -2.45
N GLY A 182 16.48 -2.94 -1.39
CA GLY A 182 16.97 -1.57 -1.23
C GLY A 182 16.73 -1.03 0.17
N GLN A 183 17.18 0.20 0.41
CA GLN A 183 16.98 0.93 1.67
C GLN A 183 16.39 2.32 1.40
N SER A 184 15.55 2.78 2.31
CA SER A 184 15.05 4.15 2.41
C SER A 184 16.13 5.05 3.00
N GLU A 185 16.13 6.32 2.61
CA GLU A 185 16.98 7.34 3.24
C GLU A 185 16.55 7.63 4.69
N LYS A 186 15.24 7.54 4.97
CA LYS A 186 14.65 7.78 6.29
C LYS A 186 14.28 6.48 6.99
N ILE A 187 14.41 6.48 8.31
CA ILE A 187 13.97 5.35 9.12
C ILE A 187 12.45 5.34 9.22
N HIS A 188 11.85 4.15 9.23
CA HIS A 188 10.43 3.96 9.37
C HIS A 188 10.07 2.66 10.08
N PHE A 189 8.86 2.58 10.64
CA PHE A 189 8.29 1.31 11.06
C PHE A 189 7.69 0.58 9.87
N ARG A 190 7.82 -0.75 9.90
CA ARG A 190 7.13 -1.65 8.98
C ARG A 190 6.11 -2.49 9.72
N ALA A 191 4.94 -2.67 9.12
CA ALA A 191 3.90 -3.53 9.67
C ALA A 191 4.38 -4.99 9.81
N ILE A 192 5.24 -5.48 8.90
CA ILE A 192 5.78 -6.85 8.94
C ILE A 192 6.64 -7.14 10.18
N ASP A 193 7.28 -6.10 10.74
CA ASP A 193 8.06 -6.24 11.97
C ASP A 193 7.19 -6.14 13.23
N ARG A 194 6.00 -5.52 13.10
CA ARG A 194 5.08 -5.26 14.21
C ARG A 194 3.96 -6.28 14.33
N PHE A 195 3.50 -6.84 13.22
CA PHE A 195 2.30 -7.66 13.19
C PHE A 195 2.60 -9.07 12.68
N GLN A 196 1.91 -10.04 13.27
CA GLN A 196 1.83 -11.39 12.76
C GLN A 196 0.37 -11.76 12.52
N PRO A 197 -0.03 -12.17 11.30
CA PRO A 197 -1.38 -12.67 11.06
C PRO A 197 -1.70 -13.87 11.95
N GLN A 198 -2.94 -13.96 12.44
CA GLN A 198 -3.37 -15.15 13.17
C GLN A 198 -3.92 -16.21 12.21
N ASN A 199 -3.46 -17.45 12.36
CA ASN A 199 -3.90 -18.60 11.54
C ASN A 199 -5.42 -18.88 11.63
N SER A 200 -6.10 -18.34 12.64
CA SER A 200 -7.55 -18.47 12.82
C SER A 200 -8.37 -17.50 11.96
N SER A 201 -7.76 -16.45 11.42
CA SER A 201 -8.44 -15.48 10.53
C SER A 201 -8.85 -16.13 9.22
N ASN A 202 -10.09 -15.90 8.78
CA ASN A 202 -10.56 -16.37 7.48
C ASN A 202 -9.79 -15.72 6.32
N PHE A 203 -9.46 -14.43 6.46
CA PHE A 203 -8.64 -13.70 5.48
C PHE A 203 -7.28 -14.37 5.29
N PHE A 204 -6.60 -14.69 6.40
CA PHE A 204 -5.30 -15.35 6.35
C PHE A 204 -5.38 -16.75 5.73
N LYS A 205 -6.39 -17.55 6.10
CA LYS A 205 -6.60 -18.89 5.53
C LYS A 205 -6.83 -18.82 4.02
N ALA A 206 -7.73 -17.96 3.56
CA ALA A 206 -8.03 -17.81 2.14
C ALA A 206 -6.80 -17.34 1.34
N ALA A 207 -5.99 -16.44 1.91
CA ALA A 207 -4.74 -16.01 1.28
C ALA A 207 -3.69 -17.14 1.24
N ALA A 208 -3.56 -17.91 2.32
CA ALA A 208 -2.61 -19.03 2.41
C ALA A 208 -2.91 -20.13 1.38
N GLU A 209 -4.18 -20.45 1.13
CA GLU A 209 -4.59 -21.40 0.07
C GLU A 209 -4.12 -20.99 -1.32
N LYS A 210 -3.89 -19.69 -1.55
CA LYS A 210 -3.41 -19.13 -2.82
C LYS A 210 -1.93 -18.76 -2.79
N ASN A 211 -1.23 -19.09 -1.70
CA ASN A 211 0.15 -18.66 -1.42
C ASN A 211 0.34 -17.13 -1.53
N SER A 212 -0.68 -16.35 -1.20
CA SER A 212 -0.61 -14.88 -1.18
C SER A 212 0.00 -14.39 0.14
N PRO A 213 0.99 -13.48 0.11
CA PRO A 213 1.54 -12.90 1.33
C PRO A 213 0.49 -12.12 2.11
N VAL A 214 0.55 -12.19 3.43
CA VAL A 214 -0.30 -11.41 4.36
C VAL A 214 0.57 -10.88 5.48
N ILE A 215 0.40 -9.60 5.82
CA ILE A 215 1.17 -8.90 6.83
C ILE A 215 0.29 -8.59 8.04
N CYS A 216 -0.83 -7.91 7.84
CA CYS A 216 -1.71 -7.45 8.93
C CYS A 216 -3.22 -7.49 8.61
N GLY A 217 -3.59 -8.12 7.50
CA GLY A 217 -4.94 -8.25 6.94
C GLY A 217 -5.31 -7.13 5.96
N ALA A 218 -6.54 -7.18 5.44
CA ALA A 218 -7.08 -6.18 4.51
C ALA A 218 -6.75 -4.73 4.92
N SER A 219 -6.33 -3.93 3.95
CA SER A 219 -5.71 -2.63 4.20
C SER A 219 -6.73 -1.51 4.40
N GLY A 220 -6.87 -1.05 5.66
CA GLY A 220 -7.69 0.13 5.97
C GLY A 220 -7.13 1.43 5.39
N HIS A 221 -5.80 1.56 5.24
CA HIS A 221 -5.19 2.71 4.56
C HIS A 221 -5.59 2.75 3.08
N THR A 222 -5.63 1.58 2.43
CA THR A 222 -6.15 1.47 1.06
C THR A 222 -7.60 1.93 0.99
N SER A 223 -8.47 1.48 1.90
CA SER A 223 -9.87 1.93 1.95
C SER A 223 -9.97 3.46 2.07
N SER A 224 -9.17 4.08 2.94
CA SER A 224 -9.17 5.55 3.10
C SER A 224 -8.69 6.29 1.85
N LEU A 225 -7.61 5.83 1.22
CA LEU A 225 -7.07 6.42 0.00
C LEU A 225 -8.07 6.30 -1.17
N LEU A 226 -8.64 5.12 -1.37
CA LEU A 226 -9.63 4.87 -2.43
C LEU A 226 -10.95 5.59 -2.18
N LEU A 227 -11.34 5.76 -0.91
CA LEU A 227 -12.48 6.61 -0.55
C LEU A 227 -12.20 8.06 -0.95
N GLY A 228 -11.02 8.58 -0.62
CA GLY A 228 -10.60 9.91 -1.04
C GLY A 228 -10.61 10.09 -2.56
N ALA A 229 -10.03 9.14 -3.29
CA ALA A 229 -10.07 9.11 -4.75
C ALA A 229 -11.50 9.15 -5.31
N SER A 230 -12.43 8.42 -4.69
CA SER A 230 -13.84 8.36 -5.11
C SER A 230 -14.63 9.63 -4.78
N LEU A 231 -14.26 10.34 -3.71
CA LEU A 231 -14.97 11.53 -3.24
C LEU A 231 -14.47 12.81 -3.91
N TYR A 232 -13.17 12.93 -4.15
CA TYR A 232 -12.56 14.16 -4.66
C TYR A 232 -11.51 13.95 -5.74
N GLY A 233 -11.09 12.72 -6.04
CA GLY A 233 -10.01 12.44 -6.98
C GLY A 233 -10.34 12.63 -8.46
N ASN A 234 -11.64 12.66 -8.80
CA ASN A 234 -12.12 12.80 -10.19
C ASN A 234 -11.50 11.77 -11.17
N LEU A 235 -11.37 10.52 -10.72
CA LEU A 235 -10.96 9.42 -11.58
C LEU A 235 -12.12 9.04 -12.50
N SER A 236 -11.87 9.05 -13.81
CA SER A 236 -12.93 8.94 -14.85
C SER A 236 -13.03 7.56 -15.49
N SER A 237 -12.11 6.65 -15.17
CA SER A 237 -12.05 5.32 -15.79
C SER A 237 -11.58 4.25 -14.81
N THR A 238 -11.92 3.00 -15.11
CA THR A 238 -11.38 1.83 -14.40
C THR A 238 -9.86 1.77 -14.48
N GLU A 239 -9.28 2.18 -15.61
CA GLU A 239 -7.83 2.26 -15.79
C GLU A 239 -7.16 3.20 -14.77
N GLU A 240 -7.70 4.40 -14.59
CA GLU A 240 -7.20 5.36 -13.59
C GLU A 240 -7.39 4.84 -12.15
N LEU A 241 -8.47 4.12 -11.90
CA LEU A 241 -8.69 3.49 -10.60
C LEU A 241 -7.69 2.36 -10.34
N MET A 242 -7.38 1.54 -11.34
CA MET A 242 -6.34 0.51 -11.28
C MET A 242 -4.98 1.14 -11.02
N GLU A 243 -4.66 2.21 -11.73
CA GLU A 243 -3.41 2.95 -11.57
C GLU A 243 -3.26 3.53 -10.16
N TYR A 244 -4.30 4.16 -9.60
CA TYR A 244 -4.23 4.66 -8.24
C TYR A 244 -4.20 3.55 -7.18
N SER A 245 -4.91 2.45 -7.41
CA SER A 245 -4.85 1.27 -6.54
C SER A 245 -3.43 0.68 -6.52
N LEU A 246 -2.76 0.69 -7.67
CA LEU A 246 -1.37 0.26 -7.78
C LEU A 246 -0.40 1.25 -7.12
N ALA A 247 -0.69 2.55 -7.16
CA ALA A 247 0.06 3.56 -6.39
C ALA A 247 -0.08 3.34 -4.88
N CYS A 248 -1.29 3.02 -4.40
CA CYS A 248 -1.53 2.64 -3.00
C CYS A 248 -0.72 1.40 -2.63
N PHE A 249 -0.71 0.37 -3.49
CA PHE A 249 0.12 -0.81 -3.30
C PHE A 249 1.60 -0.45 -3.22
N ALA A 250 2.13 0.29 -4.20
CA ALA A 250 3.54 0.63 -4.26
C ALA A 250 3.99 1.35 -2.98
N PHE A 251 3.23 2.34 -2.53
CA PHE A 251 3.51 3.07 -1.29
C PHE A 251 3.48 2.17 -0.04
N LEU A 252 2.40 1.40 0.13
CA LEU A 252 2.21 0.59 1.35
C LEU A 252 3.17 -0.61 1.39
N ALA A 253 3.39 -1.28 0.27
CA ALA A 253 4.28 -2.43 0.18
C ALA A 253 5.76 -2.04 0.26
N ALA A 254 6.17 -0.94 -0.36
CA ALA A 254 7.55 -0.45 -0.25
C ALA A 254 7.91 -0.03 1.18
N GLY A 255 6.95 0.50 1.96
CA GLY A 255 7.11 0.75 3.39
C GLY A 255 6.96 -0.50 4.28
N GLY A 256 6.82 -1.69 3.70
CA GLY A 256 6.65 -2.95 4.43
C GLY A 256 5.34 -3.07 5.22
N ASN A 257 4.31 -2.33 4.81
CA ASN A 257 3.05 -2.21 5.55
C ASN A 257 1.97 -3.19 5.10
N HIS A 258 1.87 -3.44 3.79
CA HIS A 258 0.87 -4.35 3.22
C HIS A 258 1.40 -5.10 2.01
N SER A 259 0.85 -6.29 1.77
CA SER A 259 1.07 -7.05 0.53
C SER A 259 0.15 -6.58 -0.61
N PHE A 260 0.41 -7.05 -1.83
CA PHE A 260 -0.45 -6.82 -2.99
C PHE A 260 -1.87 -7.34 -2.75
N HIS A 261 -2.00 -8.53 -2.15
CA HIS A 261 -3.29 -9.13 -1.84
C HIS A 261 -4.11 -8.26 -0.87
N GLU A 262 -3.49 -7.73 0.18
CA GLU A 262 -4.16 -6.90 1.19
C GLU A 262 -4.67 -5.56 0.65
N VAL A 263 -4.04 -5.05 -0.41
CA VAL A 263 -4.43 -3.81 -1.10
C VAL A 263 -5.47 -4.11 -2.18
N MET A 264 -5.20 -5.05 -3.08
CA MET A 264 -6.05 -5.27 -4.24
C MET A 264 -7.38 -5.95 -3.92
N VAL A 265 -7.47 -6.72 -2.83
CA VAL A 265 -8.77 -7.23 -2.34
C VAL A 265 -9.72 -6.11 -1.93
N VAL A 266 -9.18 -4.99 -1.42
CA VAL A 266 -9.96 -3.79 -1.10
C VAL A 266 -10.31 -3.04 -2.37
N ALA A 267 -9.37 -2.85 -3.29
CA ALA A 267 -9.63 -2.19 -4.57
C ALA A 267 -10.72 -2.92 -5.40
N ASN A 268 -10.78 -4.25 -5.30
CA ASN A 268 -11.80 -5.07 -5.95
C ASN A 268 -13.23 -4.74 -5.50
N THR A 269 -13.42 -4.23 -4.28
CA THR A 269 -14.74 -3.83 -3.78
C THR A 269 -15.34 -2.67 -4.56
N ILE A 270 -14.52 -1.87 -5.25
CA ILE A 270 -14.94 -0.73 -6.07
C ILE A 270 -14.63 -0.90 -7.56
N GLY A 271 -14.41 -2.14 -8.02
CA GLY A 271 -14.38 -2.47 -9.44
C GLY A 271 -13.00 -2.70 -10.06
N VAL A 272 -11.92 -2.73 -9.30
CA VAL A 272 -10.61 -3.20 -9.81
C VAL A 272 -10.61 -4.71 -9.94
N HIS A 273 -10.39 -5.25 -11.13
CA HIS A 273 -10.31 -6.71 -11.30
C HIS A 273 -9.12 -7.25 -10.50
N TYR A 274 -9.41 -8.13 -9.54
CA TYR A 274 -8.38 -8.83 -8.76
C TYR A 274 -8.73 -10.30 -8.54
N GLU A 275 -7.76 -11.18 -8.77
CA GLU A 275 -7.82 -12.58 -8.39
C GLU A 275 -6.60 -12.92 -7.52
N ALA A 276 -6.84 -13.60 -6.40
CA ALA A 276 -5.77 -13.95 -5.47
C ALA A 276 -4.67 -14.78 -6.15
N GLY A 277 -3.42 -14.32 -6.03
CA GLY A 277 -2.25 -14.93 -6.63
C GLY A 277 -1.96 -14.52 -8.09
N LYS A 278 -2.85 -13.77 -8.75
CA LYS A 278 -2.66 -13.22 -10.11
C LYS A 278 -2.50 -11.70 -10.07
N TYR A 279 -1.38 -11.21 -10.61
CA TYR A 279 -1.04 -9.78 -10.56
C TYR A 279 -1.44 -9.04 -11.84
N SER A 280 -1.21 -9.66 -13.00
CA SER A 280 -1.40 -9.12 -14.34
C SER A 280 -2.73 -8.39 -14.55
N ASN A 281 -3.83 -8.96 -14.04
CA ASN A 281 -5.19 -8.39 -14.17
C ASN A 281 -5.37 -7.06 -13.45
N SER A 282 -4.59 -6.80 -12.40
CA SER A 282 -4.69 -5.56 -11.61
C SER A 282 -3.62 -4.53 -11.99
N ILE A 283 -2.78 -4.81 -13.00
CA ILE A 283 -1.82 -3.85 -13.55
C ILE A 283 -2.49 -3.12 -14.73
N PRO A 284 -2.58 -1.77 -14.68
CA PRO A 284 -3.16 -0.97 -15.76
C PRO A 284 -2.30 -1.03 -17.03
N LEU A 285 -2.94 -0.82 -18.18
CA LEU A 285 -2.25 -0.74 -19.47
C LEU A 285 -1.17 0.35 -19.48
N SER A 286 -1.44 1.50 -18.85
CA SER A 286 -0.47 2.61 -18.74
C SER A 286 0.87 2.18 -18.14
N VAL A 287 0.84 1.23 -17.20
CA VAL A 287 2.03 0.66 -16.57
C VAL A 287 2.60 -0.48 -17.40
N LYS A 288 1.75 -1.33 -18.01
CA LYS A 288 2.19 -2.45 -18.85
C LYS A 288 3.06 -2.01 -20.03
N THR A 289 2.85 -0.80 -20.55
CA THR A 289 3.64 -0.25 -21.66
C THR A 289 4.98 0.36 -21.23
N THR A 290 5.28 0.43 -19.94
CA THR A 290 6.53 1.03 -19.45
C THR A 290 7.70 0.04 -19.52
N GLU A 291 8.91 0.56 -19.75
CA GLU A 291 10.15 -0.24 -19.71
C GLU A 291 10.33 -0.92 -18.34
N VAL A 292 9.97 -0.24 -17.26
CA VAL A 292 10.02 -0.79 -15.90
C VAL A 292 9.20 -2.08 -15.82
N TYR A 293 7.97 -2.08 -16.30
CA TYR A 293 7.14 -3.28 -16.27
C TYR A 293 7.68 -4.40 -17.16
N GLN A 294 8.16 -4.08 -18.36
CA GLN A 294 8.73 -5.08 -19.28
C GLN A 294 9.98 -5.76 -18.70
N ASN A 295 10.86 -4.99 -18.06
CA ASN A 295 12.00 -5.52 -17.33
C ASN A 295 11.58 -6.42 -16.16
N PHE A 296 10.50 -6.05 -15.45
CA PHE A 296 9.91 -6.89 -14.40
C PHE A 296 9.34 -8.21 -14.93
N CYS A 297 8.64 -8.18 -16.06
CA CYS A 297 8.14 -9.40 -16.71
C CYS A 297 9.29 -10.33 -17.11
N ALA A 298 10.39 -9.80 -17.63
CA ALA A 298 11.56 -10.59 -17.97
C ALA A 298 12.26 -11.19 -16.73
N GLN A 299 12.28 -10.46 -15.62
CA GLN A 299 12.92 -10.91 -14.38
C GLN A 299 12.05 -11.89 -13.58
N PHE A 300 10.73 -11.76 -13.67
CA PHE A 300 9.74 -12.50 -12.86
C PHE A 300 8.58 -13.04 -13.70
N PRO A 301 8.84 -13.83 -14.75
CA PRO A 301 7.82 -14.31 -15.67
C PRO A 301 6.76 -15.18 -14.97
N GLU A 302 7.10 -15.93 -13.92
CA GLU A 302 6.17 -16.81 -13.21
C GLU A 302 5.04 -16.09 -12.47
N PHE A 303 5.18 -14.78 -12.24
CA PHE A 303 4.17 -13.97 -11.55
C PHE A 303 3.38 -13.06 -12.50
N LEU A 304 3.94 -12.74 -13.66
CA LEU A 304 3.41 -11.71 -14.57
C LEU A 304 3.04 -12.23 -15.96
N ASP A 305 3.50 -13.41 -16.34
CA ASP A 305 3.12 -14.05 -17.60
C ASP A 305 1.87 -14.93 -17.40
N ASP A 306 0.75 -14.51 -17.98
CA ASP A 306 -0.49 -15.29 -17.98
C ASP A 306 -0.38 -16.58 -18.83
N GLY A 307 0.73 -16.76 -19.58
CA GLY A 307 1.02 -17.92 -20.43
C GLY A 307 2.04 -18.94 -19.90
N ALA A 308 2.72 -18.69 -18.77
CA ALA A 308 3.87 -19.51 -18.35
C ALA A 308 3.56 -20.66 -17.37
N GLN A 309 2.29 -20.96 -17.07
CA GLN A 309 1.94 -22.10 -16.19
C GLN A 309 2.03 -23.50 -16.85
N GLN A 310 2.67 -23.64 -18.02
CA GLN A 310 2.93 -24.96 -18.63
C GLN A 310 4.37 -25.48 -18.54
N THR A 311 5.32 -24.73 -17.97
CA THR A 311 6.75 -25.14 -17.99
C THR A 311 7.48 -24.95 -16.67
N LEU A 312 6.83 -25.29 -15.56
CA LEU A 312 7.53 -25.89 -14.41
C LEU A 312 7.37 -27.42 -14.46
N LYS A 313 7.70 -28.02 -15.59
CA LYS A 313 8.09 -29.43 -15.64
C LYS A 313 9.58 -29.50 -15.32
N ILE A 314 9.84 -29.87 -14.06
CA ILE A 314 10.96 -30.70 -13.60
C ILE A 314 12.18 -30.71 -14.53
N ALA A 315 13.22 -29.98 -14.14
CA ALA A 315 14.60 -30.35 -14.39
C ALA A 315 15.25 -30.66 -13.04
#